data_AF-A0A1D2QB44-F1
#
_entry.id   AF-A0A1D2QB44-F1
#
_cell.length_a   1.000
_cell.length_b   1.000
_cell.length_c   1.000
_cell.angle_alpha   90.00
_cell.angle_beta   90.00
_cell.angle_gamma   90.00
#
_symmetry.space_group_name_H-M   'P 1'
#
loop_
_entity.id
_entity.type
_entity.pdbx_description
1 polymer ?
#
loop_
_entity_poly.entity_id
_entity_poly.type
_entity_poly.pdbx_seq_one_letter_code
_entity_poly.pdbx_strand_id
1 'polypeptide(L)'
;MSDEFIAWVGSNGGVLPPLTGEELLIFFGQLFMLLLTARALGELARMFDFPSVLGELLAGIVLGPSVLGNLAPTAFLTLFPPTPLQYHLLEAVSWLGLVMLLVITGFETDLDLIASRAGRATAIASTSIVVPFAFGFAIAWVLPLAFLADGSRVVFSLFIATALSISAIPVIAKILLDLNVIEREISQLTIAAGMINDTVGWILLAVVAGLARQSGGQA
;
A
#
# COMPACT_ATOMS: atom_id res chain seq x y z
N MET A 1 -42.62 7.88 -10.86
CA MET A 1 -41.33 8.37 -10.34
C MET A 1 -41.67 9.12 -9.07
N SER A 2 -41.34 8.57 -7.90
CA SER A 2 -41.84 9.06 -6.61
C SER A 2 -41.28 10.45 -6.28
N ASP A 3 -42.07 11.30 -5.64
CA ASP A 3 -41.66 12.64 -5.20
C ASP A 3 -40.45 12.60 -4.24
N GLU A 4 -40.25 11.47 -3.55
CA GLU A 4 -39.05 11.19 -2.75
C GLU A 4 -37.76 11.09 -3.58
N PHE A 5 -37.83 10.58 -4.82
CA PHE A 5 -36.67 10.53 -5.72
C PHE A 5 -36.29 11.92 -6.21
N ILE A 6 -37.29 12.77 -6.51
CA ILE A 6 -37.05 14.17 -6.87
C ILE A 6 -36.56 14.98 -5.67
N ALA A 7 -37.06 14.72 -4.46
CA ALA A 7 -36.55 15.33 -3.23
C ALA A 7 -35.12 14.85 -2.90
N TRP A 8 -34.77 13.59 -3.18
CA TRP A 8 -33.42 13.06 -3.03
C TRP A 8 -32.43 13.67 -4.03
N VAL A 9 -32.83 13.84 -5.29
CA VAL A 9 -32.04 14.56 -6.31
C VAL A 9 -32.00 16.07 -6.03
N GLY A 10 -33.04 16.67 -5.47
CA GLY A 10 -33.06 18.09 -5.10
C GLY A 10 -32.24 18.42 -3.84
N SER A 11 -32.12 17.47 -2.90
CA SER A 11 -31.36 17.64 -1.66
C SER A 11 -29.90 17.16 -1.75
N ASN A 12 -29.60 16.19 -2.63
CA ASN A 12 -28.25 15.65 -2.82
C ASN A 12 -27.68 15.89 -4.23
N GLY A 13 -28.46 16.41 -5.18
CA GLY A 13 -28.07 16.65 -6.57
C GLY A 13 -27.52 18.05 -6.82
N GLY A 14 -26.68 18.54 -5.92
CA GLY A 14 -25.72 19.56 -6.33
C GLY A 14 -24.85 18.94 -7.42
N VAL A 15 -24.89 19.49 -8.63
CA VAL A 15 -23.85 19.21 -9.63
C VAL A 15 -22.52 19.43 -8.91
N LEU A 16 -21.71 18.38 -8.76
CA LEU A 16 -20.41 18.51 -8.12
C LEU A 16 -19.69 19.69 -8.78
N PRO A 17 -19.22 20.68 -8.02
CA PRO A 17 -18.56 21.83 -8.62
C PRO A 17 -17.42 21.31 -9.51
N PRO A 18 -17.29 21.83 -10.74
CA PRO A 18 -16.21 21.40 -11.63
C PRO A 18 -14.88 21.73 -10.99
N LEU A 19 -13.86 20.90 -11.28
CA LEU A 19 -12.49 21.18 -10.84
C LEU A 19 -12.06 22.55 -11.33
N THR A 20 -11.61 23.37 -10.39
CA THR A 20 -11.07 24.70 -10.68
C THR A 20 -9.72 24.58 -11.39
N GLY A 21 -9.34 25.62 -12.14
CA GLY A 21 -8.03 25.66 -12.80
C GLY A 21 -6.85 25.58 -11.82
N GLU A 22 -7.03 26.13 -10.62
CA GLU A 22 -6.04 26.05 -9.53
C GLU A 22 -5.88 24.61 -9.02
N GLU A 23 -6.98 23.90 -8.80
CA GLU A 23 -6.94 22.50 -8.35
C GLU A 23 -6.26 21.60 -9.38
N LEU A 24 -6.56 21.80 -10.67
CA LEU A 24 -5.91 21.08 -11.76
C LEU A 24 -4.41 21.40 -11.84
N LEU A 25 -4.03 22.67 -11.69
CA LEU A 25 -2.63 23.09 -11.71
C LEU A 25 -1.84 22.43 -10.58
N ILE A 26 -2.39 22.43 -9.37
CA ILE A 26 -1.76 21.78 -8.21
C ILE A 26 -1.63 20.27 -8.47
N PHE A 27 -2.69 19.62 -8.94
CA PHE A 27 -2.68 18.19 -9.22
C PHE A 27 -1.64 17.79 -10.28
N PHE A 28 -1.57 18.51 -11.40
CA PHE A 28 -0.54 18.25 -12.41
C PHE A 28 0.86 18.57 -11.91
N GLY A 29 1.01 19.60 -11.06
CA GLY A 29 2.26 19.91 -10.39
C GLY A 29 2.71 18.78 -9.44
N GLN A 30 1.79 18.20 -8.68
CA GLN A 30 2.04 17.04 -7.83
C GLN A 30 2.50 15.83 -8.66
N LEU A 31 1.74 15.47 -9.69
CA LEU A 31 2.10 14.36 -10.57
C LEU A 31 3.47 14.57 -11.20
N PHE A 32 3.74 15.77 -11.70
CA PHE A 32 5.04 16.11 -12.28
C PHE A 32 6.16 15.93 -11.26
N MET A 33 6.04 16.50 -10.06
CA MET A 33 7.08 16.41 -9.04
C MET A 33 7.29 14.99 -8.53
N LEU A 34 6.19 14.23 -8.32
CA LEU A 34 6.25 12.82 -7.91
C LEU A 34 6.94 11.97 -8.97
N LEU A 35 6.50 12.06 -10.24
CA LEU A 35 7.08 11.27 -11.32
C LEU A 35 8.52 11.68 -11.61
N LEU A 36 8.84 12.98 -11.62
CA LEU A 36 10.20 13.47 -11.84
C LEU A 36 11.16 12.95 -10.77
N THR A 37 10.78 13.09 -9.50
CA THR A 37 11.63 12.69 -8.37
C THR A 37 11.75 11.16 -8.30
N ALA A 38 10.64 10.44 -8.48
CA ALA A 38 10.63 8.98 -8.53
C ALA A 38 11.50 8.45 -9.68
N ARG A 39 11.42 9.07 -10.87
CA ARG A 39 12.24 8.68 -12.01
C ARG A 39 13.72 8.98 -11.78
N ALA A 40 14.03 10.15 -11.25
CA ALA A 40 15.42 10.55 -10.97
C ALA A 40 16.06 9.63 -9.92
N LEU A 41 15.40 9.40 -8.79
CA LEU A 41 15.91 8.52 -7.74
C LEU A 41 15.88 7.05 -8.16
N GLY A 42 14.90 6.63 -8.95
CA GLY A 42 14.83 5.27 -9.52
C GLY A 42 15.99 4.98 -10.46
N GLU A 43 16.35 5.91 -11.35
CA GLU A 43 17.53 5.77 -12.21
C GLU A 43 18.84 5.83 -11.41
N LEU A 44 18.92 6.65 -10.36
CA LEU A 44 20.06 6.62 -9.44
C LEU A 44 20.17 5.26 -8.73
N ALA A 45 19.06 4.66 -8.28
CA ALA A 45 19.08 3.33 -7.68
C ALA A 45 19.60 2.28 -8.67
N ARG A 46 19.13 2.33 -9.93
CA ARG A 46 19.61 1.45 -11.01
C ARG A 46 21.09 1.63 -11.31
N MET A 47 21.62 2.85 -11.21
CA MET A 47 23.06 3.12 -11.39
C MET A 47 23.93 2.40 -10.35
N PHE A 48 23.36 2.06 -9.18
CA PHE A 48 24.03 1.29 -8.12
C PHE A 48 23.58 -0.18 -8.08
N ASP A 49 23.01 -0.71 -9.17
CA ASP A 49 22.49 -2.09 -9.29
C ASP A 49 21.34 -2.43 -8.31
N PHE A 50 20.64 -1.42 -7.78
CA PHE A 50 19.40 -1.63 -7.02
C PHE A 50 18.17 -1.63 -7.93
N PRO A 51 17.08 -2.34 -7.55
CA PRO A 51 15.77 -2.23 -8.20
C PRO A 51 15.28 -0.77 -8.19
N SER A 52 14.60 -0.32 -9.26
CA SER A 52 14.20 1.09 -9.38
C SER A 52 13.19 1.49 -8.31
N VAL A 53 12.34 0.54 -7.89
CA VAL A 53 11.34 0.74 -6.83
C VAL A 53 11.96 1.26 -5.52
N LEU A 54 13.23 0.95 -5.22
CA LEU A 54 13.89 1.49 -4.04
C LEU A 54 14.03 3.02 -4.13
N GLY A 55 14.43 3.53 -5.29
CA GLY A 55 14.52 4.97 -5.55
C GLY A 55 13.15 5.64 -5.58
N GLU A 56 12.13 4.96 -6.11
CA GLU A 56 10.74 5.44 -6.14
C GLU A 56 10.16 5.57 -4.72
N LEU A 57 10.41 4.59 -3.84
CA LEU A 57 10.03 4.66 -2.42
C LEU A 57 10.76 5.78 -1.69
N LEU A 58 12.07 5.95 -1.96
CA LEU A 58 12.85 7.06 -1.41
C LEU A 58 12.28 8.42 -1.87
N ALA A 59 11.80 8.53 -3.11
CA ALA A 59 11.14 9.75 -3.58
C ALA A 59 9.91 10.09 -2.76
N GLY A 60 9.10 9.09 -2.41
CA GLY A 60 7.96 9.26 -1.49
C GLY A 60 8.39 9.73 -0.10
N ILE A 61 9.49 9.22 0.44
CA ILE A 61 10.03 9.67 1.74
C ILE A 61 10.55 11.11 1.65
N VAL A 62 11.26 11.44 0.57
CA VAL A 62 11.85 12.77 0.33
C VAL A 62 10.76 13.83 0.14
N LEU A 63 9.77 13.57 -0.71
CA LEU A 63 8.66 14.51 -0.98
C LEU A 63 7.57 14.48 0.10
N GLY A 64 7.53 13.44 0.91
CA GLY A 64 6.54 13.25 1.96
C GLY A 64 6.79 14.12 3.20
N PRO A 65 5.94 13.93 4.23
CA PRO A 65 6.04 14.69 5.47
C PRO A 65 7.34 14.41 6.24
N SER A 66 7.97 13.25 6.01
CA SER A 66 9.20 12.83 6.70
C SER A 66 10.39 13.75 6.44
N VAL A 67 10.55 14.23 5.20
CA VAL A 67 11.69 15.08 4.81
C VAL A 67 11.20 16.46 4.37
N LEU A 68 10.48 16.57 3.25
CA LEU A 68 10.02 17.87 2.75
C LEU A 68 9.07 18.55 3.73
N GLY A 69 8.12 17.82 4.31
CA GLY A 69 7.19 18.39 5.30
C GLY A 69 7.87 18.86 6.59
N ASN A 70 9.01 18.28 6.95
CA ASN A 70 9.76 18.68 8.13
C ASN A 70 10.74 19.82 7.84
N LEU A 71 11.48 19.76 6.73
CA LEU A 71 12.51 20.74 6.36
C LEU A 71 11.94 22.02 5.73
N ALA A 72 10.88 21.90 4.94
CA ALA A 72 10.23 23.03 4.27
C ALA A 72 8.70 22.90 4.33
N PRO A 73 8.07 23.09 5.52
CA PRO A 73 6.64 22.87 5.72
C PRO A 73 5.76 23.69 4.77
N THR A 74 6.15 24.94 4.50
CA THR A 74 5.40 25.81 3.58
C THR A 74 5.42 25.26 2.15
N ALA A 75 6.59 24.81 1.66
CA ALA A 75 6.69 24.21 0.33
C ALA A 75 5.89 22.91 0.24
N PHE A 76 5.95 22.07 1.29
CA PHE A 76 5.15 20.86 1.38
C PHE A 76 3.65 21.15 1.31
N LEU A 77 3.13 22.10 2.11
CA LEU A 77 1.71 22.43 2.11
C LEU A 77 1.23 23.10 0.82
N THR A 78 2.13 23.78 0.09
CA THR A 78 1.80 24.31 -1.24
C THR A 78 1.74 23.21 -2.30
N LEU A 79 2.64 22.21 -2.22
CA LEU A 79 2.70 21.12 -3.20
C LEU A 79 1.66 20.03 -2.88
N PHE A 80 1.45 19.73 -1.60
CA PHE A 80 0.49 18.75 -1.10
C PHE A 80 -0.47 19.42 -0.10
N PRO A 81 -1.45 20.22 -0.60
CA PRO A 81 -2.46 20.80 0.27
C PRO A 81 -3.22 19.69 1.00
N PRO A 82 -3.51 19.85 2.31
CA PRO A 82 -4.24 18.86 3.09
C PRO A 82 -5.74 18.93 2.81
N THR A 83 -6.13 18.86 1.54
CA THR A 83 -7.53 18.87 1.10
C THR A 83 -7.92 17.47 0.63
N PRO A 84 -9.12 16.96 1.01
CA PRO A 84 -9.58 15.64 0.58
C PRO A 84 -9.61 15.48 -0.93
N LEU A 85 -9.99 16.53 -1.67
CA LEU A 85 -10.04 16.51 -3.12
C LEU A 85 -8.68 16.17 -3.75
N GLN A 86 -7.61 16.88 -3.37
CA GLN A 86 -6.27 16.64 -3.92
C GLN A 86 -5.76 15.24 -3.57
N TYR A 87 -6.01 14.79 -2.33
CA TYR A 87 -5.70 13.43 -1.91
C TYR A 87 -6.41 12.39 -2.79
N HIS A 88 -7.72 12.53 -3.02
CA HIS A 88 -8.50 11.57 -3.81
C HIS A 88 -8.11 11.56 -5.29
N LEU A 89 -7.71 12.70 -5.86
CA LEU A 89 -7.20 12.77 -7.23
C LEU A 89 -5.90 11.94 -7.37
N LEU A 90 -4.98 12.10 -6.43
CA LEU A 90 -3.73 11.35 -6.43
C LEU A 90 -3.95 9.86 -6.10
N GLU A 91 -4.88 9.57 -5.18
CA GLU A 91 -5.30 8.22 -4.81
C GLU A 91 -5.88 7.47 -6.02
N ALA A 92 -6.73 8.11 -6.82
CA ALA A 92 -7.30 7.51 -8.03
C ALA A 92 -6.21 7.11 -9.05
N VAL A 93 -5.23 7.98 -9.29
CA VAL A 93 -4.09 7.66 -10.16
C VAL A 93 -3.22 6.55 -9.57
N SER A 94 -3.01 6.56 -8.25
CA SER A 94 -2.24 5.54 -7.54
C SER A 94 -2.88 4.16 -7.65
N TRP A 95 -4.21 4.07 -7.47
CA TRP A 95 -4.97 2.84 -7.67
C TRP A 95 -4.88 2.34 -9.11
N LEU A 96 -4.98 3.25 -10.08
CA LEU A 96 -4.82 2.88 -11.49
C LEU A 96 -3.43 2.29 -11.74
N GLY A 97 -2.37 2.95 -11.26
CA GLY A 97 -1.00 2.45 -11.37
C GLY A 97 -0.80 1.08 -10.71
N LEU A 98 -1.36 0.88 -9.52
CA LEU A 98 -1.31 -0.39 -8.80
C LEU A 98 -2.03 -1.51 -9.57
N VAL A 99 -3.22 -1.25 -10.10
CA VAL A 99 -3.98 -2.23 -10.89
C VAL A 99 -3.21 -2.58 -12.16
N MET A 100 -2.65 -1.59 -12.87
CA MET A 100 -1.82 -1.84 -14.05
C MET A 100 -0.61 -2.71 -13.73
N LEU A 101 0.08 -2.43 -12.61
CA LEU A 101 1.22 -3.25 -12.15
C LEU A 101 0.82 -4.70 -11.86
N LEU A 102 -0.32 -4.90 -11.20
CA LEU A 102 -0.85 -6.23 -10.91
C LEU A 102 -1.27 -6.99 -12.17
N VAL A 103 -1.83 -6.30 -13.17
CA VAL A 103 -2.19 -6.90 -14.46
C VAL A 103 -0.93 -7.35 -15.21
N ILE A 104 0.10 -6.51 -15.27
CA ILE A 104 1.39 -6.84 -15.89
C ILE A 104 2.00 -8.06 -15.20
N THR A 105 2.09 -8.01 -13.85
CA THR A 105 2.55 -9.14 -13.03
C THR A 105 1.79 -10.42 -13.35
N GLY A 106 0.47 -10.34 -13.47
CA GLY A 106 -0.39 -11.48 -13.79
C GLY A 106 -0.09 -12.08 -15.18
N PHE A 107 0.22 -11.25 -16.17
CA PHE A 107 0.60 -11.71 -17.52
C PHE A 107 1.98 -12.39 -17.56
N GLU A 108 2.90 -12.01 -16.68
CA GLU A 108 4.24 -12.60 -16.58
C GLU A 108 4.32 -13.80 -15.63
N THR A 109 3.20 -14.12 -14.97
CA THR A 109 3.11 -15.21 -13.99
C THR A 109 2.64 -16.50 -14.66
N ASP A 110 3.40 -17.59 -14.47
CA ASP A 110 3.04 -18.92 -14.96
C ASP A 110 2.18 -19.65 -13.91
N LEU A 111 0.86 -19.60 -14.10
CA LEU A 111 -0.11 -20.20 -13.17
C LEU A 111 0.01 -21.72 -13.07
N ASP A 112 0.41 -22.40 -14.14
CA ASP A 112 0.56 -23.86 -14.17
C ASP A 112 1.80 -24.29 -13.38
N LEU A 113 2.90 -23.57 -13.55
CA LEU A 113 4.11 -23.76 -12.75
C LEU A 113 3.83 -23.52 -11.26
N ILE A 114 3.04 -22.50 -10.93
CA ILE A 114 2.62 -22.22 -9.56
C ILE A 114 1.76 -23.34 -8.99
N ALA A 115 0.74 -23.79 -9.75
CA ALA A 115 -0.15 -24.87 -9.33
C ALA A 115 0.63 -26.18 -9.08
N SER A 116 1.57 -26.53 -9.96
CA SER A 116 2.40 -27.73 -9.84
C SER A 116 3.30 -27.72 -8.59
N ARG A 117 3.53 -26.55 -7.99
CA ARG A 117 4.43 -26.33 -6.84
C ARG A 117 3.70 -25.82 -5.60
N ALA A 118 2.36 -25.90 -5.58
CA ALA A 118 1.52 -25.38 -4.50
C ALA A 118 1.96 -25.87 -3.11
N GLY A 119 2.32 -27.15 -2.95
CA GLY A 119 2.78 -27.67 -1.65
C GLY A 119 4.02 -26.96 -1.10
N ARG A 120 5.01 -26.66 -1.95
CA ARG A 120 6.21 -25.92 -1.55
C ARG A 120 5.88 -24.44 -1.29
N ALA A 121 5.05 -23.84 -2.13
CA ALA A 121 4.60 -22.46 -1.95
C ALA A 121 3.87 -22.27 -0.62
N THR A 122 2.98 -23.20 -0.27
CA THR A 122 2.25 -23.19 1.01
C THR A 122 3.18 -23.33 2.20
N ALA A 123 4.19 -24.20 2.14
CA ALA A 123 5.17 -24.35 3.22
C ALA A 123 5.98 -23.05 3.45
N ILE A 124 6.41 -22.42 2.35
CA ILE A 124 7.13 -21.13 2.38
C ILE A 124 6.22 -20.04 2.97
N ALA A 125 5.00 -19.88 2.42
CA ALA A 125 4.03 -18.89 2.89
C ALA A 125 3.68 -19.08 4.37
N SER A 126 3.46 -20.33 4.80
CA SER A 126 3.13 -20.62 6.20
C SER A 126 4.27 -20.21 7.13
N THR A 127 5.52 -20.48 6.75
CA THR A 127 6.68 -20.12 7.56
C THR A 127 6.91 -18.60 7.54
N SER A 128 6.75 -17.95 6.39
CA SER A 128 6.88 -16.49 6.24
C SER A 128 5.77 -15.72 6.98
N ILE A 129 4.64 -16.34 7.28
CA ILE A 129 3.57 -15.75 8.09
C ILE A 129 3.81 -16.05 9.56
N VAL A 130 3.85 -17.34 9.93
CA VAL A 130 3.82 -17.77 11.33
C VAL A 130 5.03 -17.23 12.11
N VAL A 131 6.23 -17.27 11.52
CA VAL A 131 7.45 -16.85 12.21
C VAL A 131 7.43 -15.34 12.48
N PRO A 132 7.29 -14.44 11.48
CA PRO A 132 7.22 -13.00 11.74
C PRO A 132 5.99 -12.60 12.56
N PHE A 133 4.85 -13.29 12.41
CA PHE A 133 3.67 -13.03 13.23
C PHE A 133 3.94 -13.28 14.71
N ALA A 134 4.53 -14.43 15.05
CA ALA A 134 4.86 -14.76 16.43
C ALA A 134 5.86 -13.76 17.03
N PHE A 135 6.91 -13.39 16.28
CA PHE A 135 7.87 -12.38 16.72
C PHE A 135 7.25 -10.99 16.84
N GLY A 136 6.45 -10.57 15.86
CA GLY A 136 5.75 -9.29 15.87
C GLY A 136 4.79 -9.18 17.04
N PHE A 137 4.04 -10.24 17.34
CA PHE A 137 3.17 -10.30 18.51
C PHE A 137 3.98 -10.19 19.80
N ALA A 138 5.06 -10.98 19.94
CA ALA A 138 5.89 -11.00 21.14
C ALA A 138 6.54 -9.64 21.40
N ILE A 139 7.09 -8.99 20.37
CA ILE A 139 7.70 -7.66 20.45
C ILE A 139 6.65 -6.63 20.84
N ALA A 140 5.50 -6.62 20.16
CA ALA A 140 4.44 -5.67 20.45
C ALA A 140 3.84 -5.85 21.85
N TRP A 141 3.80 -7.09 22.35
CA TRP A 141 3.32 -7.40 23.70
C TRP A 141 4.20 -6.80 24.79
N VAL A 142 5.52 -6.74 24.58
CA VAL A 142 6.47 -6.19 25.56
C VAL A 142 6.72 -4.68 25.40
N LEU A 143 6.19 -4.05 24.34
CA LEU A 143 6.37 -2.63 24.13
C LEU A 143 5.73 -1.79 25.26
N PRO A 144 6.37 -0.67 25.64
CA PRO A 144 5.82 0.27 26.61
C PRO A 144 4.43 0.78 26.22
N LEU A 145 3.59 1.06 27.23
CA LEU A 145 2.23 1.62 27.03
C LEU A 145 2.22 2.91 26.21
N ALA A 146 3.31 3.69 26.22
CA ALA A 146 3.44 4.92 25.46
C ALA A 146 3.33 4.74 23.93
N PHE A 147 3.58 3.53 23.41
CA PHE A 147 3.47 3.22 21.98
C PHE A 147 2.10 2.65 21.60
N LEU A 148 1.25 2.33 22.58
CA LEU A 148 -0.11 1.88 22.31
C LEU A 148 -0.98 3.10 22.06
N ALA A 149 -1.63 3.15 20.90
CA ALA A 149 -2.81 3.99 20.71
C ALA A 149 -3.92 3.50 21.65
N ASP A 150 -4.84 4.39 22.04
CA ASP A 150 -5.98 4.05 22.91
C ASP A 150 -6.66 2.75 22.46
N GLY A 151 -6.53 1.69 23.26
CA GLY A 151 -7.02 0.37 22.86
C GLY A 151 -6.43 -0.81 23.61
N SER A 152 -6.87 -2.00 23.22
CA SER A 152 -6.45 -3.27 23.81
C SER A 152 -5.02 -3.63 23.37
N ARG A 153 -4.16 -3.97 24.34
CA ARG A 153 -2.81 -4.51 24.08
C ARG A 153 -2.83 -5.73 23.16
N VAL A 154 -3.88 -6.55 23.25
CA VAL A 154 -4.07 -7.71 22.38
C VAL A 154 -4.29 -7.27 20.94
N VAL A 155 -5.19 -6.31 20.71
CA VAL A 155 -5.50 -5.79 19.36
C VAL A 155 -4.28 -5.12 18.76
N PHE A 156 -3.56 -4.29 19.53
CA PHE A 156 -2.30 -3.70 19.10
C PHE A 156 -1.27 -4.76 18.71
N SER A 157 -1.08 -5.78 19.55
CA SER A 157 -0.09 -6.84 19.30
C SER A 157 -0.45 -7.67 18.07
N LEU A 158 -1.73 -8.00 17.88
CA LEU A 158 -2.22 -8.68 16.69
C LEU A 158 -2.07 -7.82 15.43
N PHE A 159 -2.30 -6.50 15.53
CA PHE A 159 -2.10 -5.58 14.43
C PHE A 159 -0.63 -5.55 13.99
N ILE A 160 0.31 -5.39 14.93
CA ILE A 160 1.74 -5.40 14.62
C ILE A 160 2.18 -6.76 14.08
N ALA A 161 1.72 -7.86 14.69
CA ALA A 161 2.00 -9.21 14.21
C ALA A 161 1.53 -9.41 12.75
N THR A 162 0.32 -8.96 12.44
CA THR A 162 -0.26 -9.01 11.10
C THR A 162 0.56 -8.17 10.13
N ALA A 163 0.84 -6.91 10.48
CA ALA A 163 1.60 -5.98 9.65
C ALA A 163 3.01 -6.47 9.31
N LEU A 164 3.68 -7.16 10.25
CA LEU A 164 5.02 -7.71 10.04
C LEU A 164 5.05 -9.06 9.31
N SER A 165 3.91 -9.74 9.20
CA SER A 165 3.79 -11.07 8.58
C SER A 165 3.36 -11.05 7.11
N ILE A 166 2.77 -9.93 6.66
CA ILE A 166 2.25 -9.78 5.31
C ILE A 166 3.31 -9.09 4.43
N SER A 167 3.34 -9.47 3.15
CA SER A 167 4.25 -8.96 2.15
C SER A 167 3.47 -8.65 0.87
N ALA A 168 3.77 -7.53 0.23
CA ALA A 168 3.07 -7.07 -0.96
C ALA A 168 3.63 -7.74 -2.24
N ILE A 169 2.80 -8.57 -2.87
CA ILE A 169 3.11 -9.20 -4.16
C ILE A 169 3.49 -8.16 -5.24
N PRO A 170 2.75 -7.05 -5.45
CA PRO A 170 3.09 -6.13 -6.53
C PRO A 170 4.50 -5.56 -6.41
N VAL A 171 4.97 -5.30 -5.19
CA VAL A 171 6.34 -4.79 -4.96
C VAL A 171 7.37 -5.87 -5.24
N ILE A 172 7.15 -7.11 -4.78
CA ILE A 172 8.03 -8.24 -5.09
C ILE A 172 8.12 -8.45 -6.60
N ALA A 173 6.98 -8.49 -7.29
CA ALA A 173 6.92 -8.67 -8.74
C ALA A 173 7.69 -7.57 -9.47
N LYS A 174 7.47 -6.30 -9.08
CA LYS A 174 8.21 -5.17 -9.62
C LYS A 174 9.73 -5.33 -9.45
N ILE A 175 10.19 -5.75 -8.28
CA ILE A 175 11.62 -6.01 -8.03
C ILE A 175 12.15 -7.10 -8.97
N LEU A 176 11.42 -8.21 -9.11
CA LEU A 176 11.83 -9.33 -9.97
C LEU A 176 11.85 -8.96 -11.46
N LEU A 177 10.94 -8.09 -11.89
CA LEU A 177 10.91 -7.51 -13.23
C LEU A 177 12.10 -6.59 -13.46
N ASP A 178 12.37 -5.66 -12.54
CA ASP A 178 13.50 -4.73 -12.65
C ASP A 178 14.84 -5.48 -12.72
N LEU A 179 14.94 -6.59 -12.00
CA LEU A 179 16.12 -7.47 -12.01
C LEU A 179 16.14 -8.47 -13.18
N ASN A 180 15.12 -8.50 -14.05
CA ASN A 180 14.98 -9.43 -15.18
C ASN A 180 15.08 -10.92 -14.76
N VAL A 181 14.47 -11.28 -13.63
CA VAL A 181 14.51 -12.66 -13.09
C VAL A 181 13.11 -13.22 -12.80
N ILE A 182 12.03 -12.58 -13.25
CA ILE A 182 10.66 -13.00 -12.93
C ILE A 182 10.33 -14.43 -13.42
N GLU A 183 10.88 -14.86 -14.55
CA GLU A 183 10.63 -16.18 -15.13
C GLU A 183 11.37 -17.32 -14.42
N ARG A 184 12.27 -17.03 -13.48
CA ARG A 184 13.01 -18.08 -12.76
C ARG A 184 12.08 -18.86 -11.82
N GLU A 185 12.38 -20.15 -11.66
CA GLU A 185 11.62 -21.04 -10.77
C GLU A 185 11.47 -20.48 -9.34
N ILE A 186 12.56 -19.94 -8.78
CA ILE A 186 12.54 -19.36 -7.44
C ILE A 186 11.62 -18.13 -7.37
N SER A 187 11.61 -17.30 -8.41
CA SER A 187 10.76 -16.11 -8.53
C SER A 187 9.29 -16.48 -8.62
N GLN A 188 8.95 -17.45 -9.47
CA GLN A 188 7.59 -17.96 -9.62
C GLN A 188 7.08 -18.60 -8.32
N LEU A 189 7.96 -19.31 -7.59
CA LEU A 189 7.65 -19.86 -6.27
C LEU A 189 7.46 -18.76 -5.22
N THR A 190 8.24 -17.68 -5.26
CA THR A 190 8.07 -16.51 -4.39
C THR A 190 6.74 -15.81 -4.67
N ILE A 191 6.37 -15.61 -5.93
CA ILE A 191 5.08 -15.01 -6.32
C ILE A 191 3.92 -15.90 -5.85
N ALA A 192 4.01 -17.22 -6.02
CA ALA A 192 3.03 -18.18 -5.51
C ALA A 192 2.84 -18.10 -4.00
N ALA A 193 3.94 -18.11 -3.24
CA ALA A 193 3.90 -17.97 -1.79
C ALA A 193 3.31 -16.60 -1.39
N GLY A 194 3.65 -15.54 -2.14
CA GLY A 194 3.08 -14.21 -2.00
C GLY A 194 1.55 -14.18 -2.18
N MET A 195 0.99 -14.89 -3.16
CA MET A 195 -0.46 -15.00 -3.39
C MET A 195 -1.20 -15.63 -2.20
N ILE A 196 -0.64 -16.71 -1.65
CA ILE A 196 -1.18 -17.34 -0.44
C ILE A 196 -1.11 -16.35 0.73
N ASN A 197 0.03 -15.67 0.86
CA ASN A 197 0.26 -14.69 1.92
C ASN A 197 -0.70 -13.50 1.85
N ASP A 198 -0.97 -12.95 0.68
CA ASP A 198 -1.91 -11.82 0.50
C ASP A 198 -3.35 -12.23 0.87
N THR A 199 -3.76 -13.45 0.47
CA THR A 199 -5.07 -14.01 0.85
C THR A 199 -5.21 -14.15 2.37
N VAL A 200 -4.21 -14.75 3.02
CA VAL A 200 -4.21 -14.90 4.49
C VAL A 200 -4.14 -13.54 5.18
N GLY A 201 -3.37 -12.61 4.60
CA GLY A 201 -3.20 -11.26 5.12
C GLY A 201 -4.52 -10.48 5.21
N TRP A 202 -5.35 -10.54 4.17
CA TRP A 202 -6.69 -9.94 4.19
C TRP A 202 -7.60 -10.54 5.26
N ILE A 203 -7.52 -11.86 5.48
CA ILE A 203 -8.28 -12.54 6.54
C ILE A 203 -7.82 -12.07 7.92
N LEU A 204 -6.51 -12.05 8.18
CA LEU A 204 -5.94 -11.59 9.44
C LEU A 204 -6.31 -10.12 9.70
N LEU A 205 -6.17 -9.26 8.69
CA LEU A 205 -6.52 -7.85 8.79
C LEU A 205 -8.01 -7.65 9.11
N ALA A 206 -8.90 -8.42 8.47
CA ALA A 206 -10.33 -8.37 8.73
C ALA A 206 -10.67 -8.79 10.18
N VAL A 207 -10.03 -9.85 10.69
CA VAL A 207 -10.20 -10.28 12.09
C VAL A 207 -9.72 -9.21 13.06
N VAL A 208 -8.52 -8.65 12.86
CA VAL A 208 -7.97 -7.60 13.72
C VAL A 208 -8.83 -6.34 13.69
N ALA A 209 -9.27 -5.90 12.51
CA ALA A 209 -10.16 -4.75 12.37
C ALA A 209 -11.52 -4.98 13.04
N GLY A 210 -12.06 -6.20 12.97
CA GLY A 210 -13.28 -6.60 13.67
C GLY A 210 -13.13 -6.51 15.19
N LEU A 211 -12.04 -7.07 15.74
CA LEU A 211 -11.72 -6.99 17.17
C LEU A 211 -11.51 -5.54 17.63
N ALA A 212 -10.82 -4.72 16.82
CA ALA A 212 -10.56 -3.31 17.13
C ALA A 212 -11.86 -2.51 17.30
N ARG A 213 -12.84 -2.72 16.41
CA ARG A 213 -14.17 -2.08 16.49
C ARG A 213 -14.92 -2.45 17.77
N GLN A 214 -14.85 -3.71 18.18
CA GLN A 214 -15.50 -4.17 19.42
C GLN A 214 -14.84 -3.57 20.66
N SER A 215 -13.51 -3.48 20.69
CA SER A 215 -12.78 -2.89 21.81
C SER A 215 -12.92 -1.36 21.91
N GLY A 216 -13.08 -0.66 20.78
CA GLY A 216 -13.28 0.80 20.76
C GLY A 216 -14.71 1.25 21.10
N GLY A 217 -15.70 0.35 21.00
CA GLY A 217 -17.11 0.64 21.36
C GLY A 217 -17.44 0.49 22.85
N GLN A 218 -16.47 0.18 23.71
CA GLN A 218 -16.64 0.00 25.16
C GLN A 218 -15.96 1.11 26.00
N ALA A 219 -15.46 2.18 25.36
CA ALA A 219 -14.86 3.34 26.02
C ALA A 219 -15.80 4.54 25.95
#